data_AF-A0A2E0Q5L8-F1
#
_entry.id   AF-A0A2E0Q5L8-F1
#
_cell.length_a   1.000
_cell.length_b   1.000
_cell.length_c   1.000
_cell.angle_alpha   90.00
_cell.angle_beta   90.00
_cell.angle_gamma   90.00
#
_symmetry.space_group_name_H-M   'P 1'
#
loop_
_entity.id
_entity.type
_entity.pdbx_description
1 polymer ?
#
loop_
_entity_poly.entity_id
_entity_poly.type
_entity_poly.pdbx_seq_one_letter_code
_entity_poly.pdbx_strand_id
1 'polypeptide(L)' 'MKTRPGICNRKRRFATREAAEDAARCAPFKLRVYACELCRQFHLTSRTKGMKIPRYELDRDR' A
#
# COMPACT_ATOMS: atom_id res chain seq x y z
N MET A 1 -5.30 -7.42 -7.80
CA MET A 1 -6.42 -6.96 -6.93
C MET A 1 -7.26 -6.04 -7.78
N LYS A 2 -8.51 -6.40 -8.12
CA LYS A 2 -9.31 -5.60 -9.06
C LYS A 2 -9.77 -4.31 -8.37
N THR A 3 -9.03 -3.22 -8.58
CA THR A 3 -9.39 -1.92 -8.01
C THR A 3 -10.63 -1.42 -8.77
N ARG A 4 -11.69 -1.04 -8.04
CA ARG A 4 -12.88 -0.40 -8.62
C ARG A 4 -12.78 1.12 -8.42
N PRO A 5 -13.34 1.97 -9.29
CA PRO A 5 -13.28 3.43 -9.14
C PRO A 5 -13.77 3.91 -7.76
N GLY A 6 -14.88 3.36 -7.25
CA GLY A 6 -15.39 3.69 -5.92
C GLY A 6 -14.49 3.28 -4.74
N ILE A 7 -13.61 2.29 -4.93
CA ILE A 7 -12.60 1.90 -3.92
C ILE A 7 -11.37 2.81 -4.07
N CYS A 8 -10.93 3.07 -5.29
CA CYS A 8 -9.83 3.99 -5.61
C CYS A 8 -10.09 5.40 -5.03
N ASN A 9 -11.30 5.92 -5.20
CA ASN A 9 -11.68 7.24 -4.67
C ASN A 9 -11.74 7.30 -3.15
N ARG A 10 -12.04 6.18 -2.47
CA ARG A 10 -12.05 6.10 -1.00
C ARG A 10 -10.66 5.89 -0.40
N LYS A 11 -9.68 5.47 -1.20
CA LYS A 11 -8.32 5.22 -0.73
C LYS A 11 -7.49 6.48 -0.79
N ARG A 12 -6.63 6.66 0.21
CA ARG A 12 -5.60 7.71 0.22
C ARG A 12 -4.62 7.48 -0.94
N ARG A 13 -4.38 8.54 -1.71
CA ARG A 13 -3.50 8.54 -2.88
C ARG A 13 -2.14 9.11 -2.48
N PHE A 14 -1.08 8.41 -2.86
CA PHE A 14 0.30 8.86 -2.68
C PHE A 14 0.95 9.01 -4.05
N ALA A 15 1.65 10.14 -4.25
CA ALA A 15 2.33 10.46 -5.50
C ALA A 15 3.57 9.59 -5.74
N THR A 16 4.26 9.20 -4.67
CA THR A 16 5.47 8.39 -4.72
C THR A 16 5.32 7.11 -3.90
N ARG A 17 6.13 6.10 -4.23
CA ARG A 17 6.16 4.85 -3.48
C ARG A 17 6.67 5.10 -2.06
N GLU A 18 7.70 5.92 -1.93
CA GLU A 18 8.40 6.22 -0.68
C GLU A 18 7.44 6.88 0.32
N ALA A 19 6.61 7.83 -0.13
CA ALA A 19 5.60 8.46 0.71
C ALA A 19 4.52 7.48 1.19
N ALA A 20 4.15 6.52 0.34
CA ALA A 20 3.21 5.47 0.73
C ALA A 20 3.86 4.48 1.72
N GLU A 21 5.12 4.12 1.51
CA GLU A 21 5.85 3.22 2.42
C GLU A 21 6.06 3.87 3.79
N ASP A 22 6.32 5.17 3.82
CA ASP A 22 6.41 5.92 5.08
C ASP A 22 5.10 5.89 5.87
N ALA A 23 3.99 6.17 5.18
CA ALA A 23 2.67 6.05 5.78
C ALA A 23 2.34 4.61 6.23
N ALA A 24 2.83 3.59 5.51
CA ALA A 24 2.68 2.19 5.91
C ALA A 24 3.53 1.84 7.15
N ARG A 25 4.72 2.43 7.30
CA ARG A 25 5.58 2.28 8.48
C ARG A 25 4.94 2.88 9.72
N CYS A 26 4.40 4.09 9.62
CA CYS A 26 3.73 4.77 10.73
C CYS A 26 2.40 4.12 11.15
N ALA A 27 1.85 3.22 10.34
CA ALA A 27 0.57 2.59 10.64
C ALA A 27 0.71 1.54 11.76
N PRO A 28 -0.26 1.48 12.70
CA PRO A 28 -0.23 0.52 13.80
C PRO A 28 -0.48 -0.93 13.34
N PHE A 29 -0.89 -1.15 12.09
CA PHE A 29 -1.15 -2.46 11.49
C PHE A 29 -0.37 -2.66 10.19
N LYS A 30 -0.19 -3.93 9.78
CA LYS A 30 0.55 -4.29 8.57
C LYS A 30 -0.18 -3.76 7.33
N LEU A 31 0.39 -2.72 6.71
CA LEU A 31 -0.04 -2.17 5.44
C LEU A 31 1.03 -2.43 4.38
N ARG A 32 0.57 -2.64 3.14
CA ARG A 32 1.42 -2.82 1.96
C ARG A 32 1.08 -1.80 0.90
N VAL A 33 2.10 -1.33 0.21
CA VAL A 33 1.98 -0.40 -0.90
C VAL A 33 1.74 -1.18 -2.19
N TYR A 34 0.78 -0.74 -3.00
CA TYR A 34 0.61 -1.24 -4.36
C TYR A 34 0.35 -0.08 -5.33
N ALA A 35 0.83 -0.24 -6.57
CA ALA A 35 0.53 0.67 -7.65
C ALA A 35 -0.87 0.37 -8.20
N CYS A 36 -1.72 1.40 -8.27
CA CYS A 36 -3.07 1.24 -8.79
C CYS A 36 -3.09 1.35 -10.31
N GLU A 37 -3.64 0.35 -10.98
CA GLU A 37 -3.78 0.35 -12.44
C GLU A 37 -4.78 1.41 -12.96
N LEU A 38 -5.72 1.87 -12.11
CA LEU A 38 -6.72 2.88 -12.48
C LEU A 38 -6.17 4.31 -12.45
N CYS A 39 -5.68 4.75 -11.28
CA CYS A 39 -5.23 6.12 -11.10
C CYS A 39 -3.72 6.29 -11.29
N ARG A 40 -2.98 5.19 -11.47
CA ARG A 40 -1.51 5.16 -11.56
C ARG A 40 -0.79 5.77 -10.35
N GLN A 41 -1.50 5.94 -9.23
CA GLN A 41 -0.98 6.38 -7.94
C GLN A 41 -0.71 5.19 -7.03
N PHE A 42 0.00 5.44 -5.93
CA PHE A 42 0.27 4.44 -4.91
C PHE A 42 -0.82 4.45 -3.83
N HIS A 43 -1.24 3.25 -3.44
CA HIS A 43 -2.26 3.02 -2.43
C HIS A 43 -1.79 2.02 -1.38
N LEU A 44 -2.43 2.09 -0.21
CA LEU A 44 -2.22 1.15 0.89
C LEU A 44 -3.29 0.06 0.91
N THR A 45 -2.87 -1.14 1.31
CA THR A 45 -3.75 -2.28 1.52
C THR A 45 -3.30 -3.09 2.72
N SER A 46 -4.25 -3.55 3.53
CA SER A 46 -3.99 -4.52 4.61
C SER A 46 -3.88 -5.96 4.10
N ARG A 47 -4.10 -6.19 2.80
CA ARG A 47 -3.98 -7.52 2.21
C ARG A 47 -2.52 -7.96 2.22
N THR A 48 -2.23 -8.96 3.04
CA THR A 48 -0.90 -9.59 3.12
C THR A 48 -0.83 -10.91 2.34
N LYS A 49 -1.97 -11.60 2.13
CA LYS A 49 -2.00 -12.88 1.42
C LYS A 49 -1.79 -12.70 -0.09
N GLY A 50 -0.70 -13.28 -0.61
CA GLY A 50 -0.34 -13.27 -2.03
C GLY A 50 0.28 -11.97 -2.55
N MET A 51 0.73 -11.08 -1.64
CA MET A 51 1.48 -9.88 -2.02
C MET A 51 2.97 -10.06 -1.69
N LYS A 52 3.84 -9.54 -2.57
CA LYS A 52 5.30 -9.49 -2.30
C LYS A 52 5.53 -8.71 -1.01
N ILE A 53 6.30 -9.29 -0.10
CA ILE A 53 6.65 -8.66 1.17
C ILE A 53 7.57 -7.47 0.85
N PRO A 54 7.17 -6.24 1.21
CA PRO A 54 8.03 -5.09 0.98
C PRO A 54 9.20 -5.08 1.97
N ARG A 55 10.34 -4.49 1.58
CA ARG A 55 11.59 -4.58 2.37
C ARG A 55 11.45 -4.00 3.79
N TYR A 56 10.63 -2.96 3.98
CA TYR A 56 10.39 -2.39 5.32
C TYR A 56 9.59 -3.32 6.25
N GLU A 57 8.81 -4.26 5.69
CA GLU A 57 8.05 -5.22 6.50
C GLU A 57 8.96 -6.35 7.00
N LEU A 58 10.02 -6.69 6.25
CA LEU A 58 11.06 -7.63 6.71
C LEU A 58 11.84 -7.09 7.91
N ASP A 59 12.01 -5.77 8.00
CA ASP A 59 12.73 -5.13 9.11
C ASP A 59 11.90 -5.12 10.42
N ARG A 60 10.57 -5.08 10.33
CA ARG A 60 9.66 -5.10 11.50
C ARG A 60 9.52 -6.46 12.18
N ASP A 61 9.87 -7.55 11.50
CA ASP A 61 9.72 -8.94 12.00
C ASP A 61 11.05 -9.51 12.52
N ARG A 62 12.14 -8.71 12.52
CA ARG A 62 13.45 -9.07 13.11
C ARG A 62 13.57 -8.50 14.52
#